data_AF-A0AAV0YG45-F1
#
_entry.id   AF-A0AAV0YG45-F1
#
_cell.length_a   1.000
_cell.length_b   1.000
_cell.length_c   1.000
_cell.angle_alpha   90.00
_cell.angle_beta   90.00
_cell.angle_gamma   90.00
#
_symmetry.space_group_name_H-M   'P 1'
#
loop_
_entity.id
_entity.type
_entity.pdbx_description
1 polymer ?
#
loop_
_entity_poly.entity_id
_entity_poly.type
_entity_poly.pdbx_seq_one_letter_code
_entity_poly.pdbx_strand_id
1 'polypeptide(L)'
;MITWPMFADQFYNEKLLVDVLKIGVSVGSKVNELWLSIGEHEVVRREEIAKGVEILMGSGEESMEMRITAKKLGDAAKRSIMEGGDSYNNLIQLIDELKSVKIARELEKN
;
A
#
# COMPACT_ATOMS: atom_id res chain seq x y z
N MET A 1 -7.93 7.16 1.16
CA MET A 1 -8.43 5.96 0.44
C MET A 1 -9.46 5.28 1.32
N ILE A 2 -10.51 4.68 0.74
CA ILE A 2 -11.40 3.82 1.53
C ILE A 2 -10.84 2.39 1.46
N THR A 3 -10.52 1.79 2.60
CA THR A 3 -9.98 0.42 2.67
C THR A 3 -11.11 -0.58 2.82
N TRP A 4 -11.16 -1.54 1.91
CA TRP A 4 -12.10 -2.65 1.90
C TRP A 4 -11.33 -3.95 1.68
N PRO A 5 -10.69 -4.49 2.73
CA PRO A 5 -9.96 -5.74 2.62
C PRO A 5 -10.92 -6.90 2.38
N MET A 6 -10.54 -7.80 1.49
CA MET A 6 -11.26 -9.01 1.11
C MET A 6 -10.47 -10.27 1.50
N PHE A 7 -9.17 -10.31 1.20
CA PHE A 7 -8.33 -11.50 1.47
C PHE A 7 -6.83 -11.18 1.51
N ALA A 8 -6.02 -12.19 1.84
CA ALA A 8 -4.55 -12.14 1.84
C ALA A 8 -3.97 -11.04 2.74
N ASP A 9 -3.02 -10.26 2.22
CA ASP A 9 -2.27 -9.23 2.93
C ASP A 9 -3.06 -7.91 3.09
N GLN A 10 -4.25 -7.81 2.50
CA GLN A 10 -5.04 -6.57 2.46
C GLN A 10 -5.39 -6.05 3.86
N PHE A 11 -5.58 -6.93 4.85
CA PHE A 11 -5.84 -6.55 6.24
C PHE A 11 -4.63 -5.87 6.89
N TYR A 12 -3.42 -6.33 6.57
CA TYR A 12 -2.20 -5.66 7.02
C TYR A 12 -2.00 -4.33 6.29
N ASN A 13 -2.28 -4.30 4.99
CA ASN A 13 -2.22 -3.06 4.20
C ASN A 13 -3.23 -2.03 4.72
N GLU A 14 -4.44 -2.44 5.09
CA GLU A 14 -5.41 -1.57 5.76
C GLU A 14 -4.80 -0.95 7.02
N LYS A 15 -4.18 -1.75 7.89
CA LYS A 15 -3.54 -1.25 9.11
C LYS A 15 -2.41 -0.28 8.83
N LEU A 16 -1.60 -0.54 7.81
CA LEU A 16 -0.58 0.41 7.36
C LEU A 16 -1.23 1.74 6.92
N LEU A 17 -2.32 1.69 6.15
CA LEU A 17 -2.93 2.89 5.55
C LEU A 17 -3.74 3.72 6.54
N VAL A 18 -4.47 3.07 7.45
CA VAL A 18 -5.36 3.70 8.43
C VAL A 18 -4.59 4.07 9.70
N ASP A 19 -3.90 3.12 10.33
CA ASP A 19 -3.36 3.31 11.67
C ASP A 19 -1.97 3.97 11.64
N VAL A 20 -1.13 3.62 10.66
CA VAL A 20 0.27 4.08 10.57
C VAL A 20 0.40 5.34 9.71
N LEU A 21 0.00 5.26 8.44
CA LEU A 21 0.14 6.36 7.49
C LEU A 21 -0.96 7.42 7.65
N LYS A 22 -2.10 7.06 8.26
CA LYS A 22 -3.25 7.96 8.47
C LYS A 22 -3.72 8.64 7.19
N ILE A 23 -3.86 7.86 6.12
CA ILE A 23 -4.37 8.30 4.80
C ILE A 23 -5.60 7.52 4.34
N GLY A 24 -6.10 6.62 5.19
CA GLY A 24 -7.17 5.69 4.87
C GLY A 24 -8.34 5.77 5.85
N VAL A 25 -9.52 5.39 5.39
CA VAL A 25 -10.72 5.16 6.20
C VAL A 25 -11.19 3.73 5.94
N SER A 26 -11.38 2.94 7.00
CA SER A 26 -11.90 1.58 6.88
C SER A 26 -13.42 1.57 6.78
N VAL A 27 -13.96 0.69 5.93
CA VAL A 27 -15.40 0.38 5.91
C VAL A 27 -15.79 -0.73 6.89
N GLY A 28 -14.83 -1.24 7.66
CA GLY A 28 -15.08 -2.21 8.72
C GLY A 28 -15.28 -3.65 8.25
N SER A 29 -14.73 -4.03 7.09
CA SER A 29 -14.61 -5.44 6.70
C SER A 29 -13.63 -6.13 7.66
N LYS A 30 -14.09 -7.18 8.37
CA LYS A 30 -13.28 -7.82 9.43
C LYS A 30 -12.98 -9.29 9.17
N VAL A 31 -13.70 -9.94 8.26
CA VAL A 31 -13.49 -11.35 7.96
C VAL A 31 -12.57 -11.51 6.75
N ASN A 32 -11.44 -12.20 6.96
CA ASN A 32 -10.56 -12.64 5.88
C ASN A 32 -11.12 -13.95 5.30
N GLU A 33 -12.00 -13.80 4.32
CA GLU A 33 -12.61 -14.94 3.66
C GLU A 33 -11.72 -15.41 2.51
N LEU A 34 -11.30 -16.67 2.57
CA LEU A 34 -10.68 -17.32 1.41
C LEU A 34 -11.75 -17.43 0.31
N TRP A 35 -11.41 -17.21 -0.96
CA TRP A 35 -12.35 -17.37 -2.10
C TRP A 35 -13.11 -18.71 -2.03
N LEU A 36 -12.47 -19.77 -1.54
CA LEU A 36 -13.02 -21.12 -1.41
C LEU A 36 -14.03 -21.28 -0.26
N SER A 37 -14.30 -20.22 0.50
CA SER A 37 -15.27 -20.22 1.60
C SER A 37 -16.68 -20.40 1.03
N ILE A 38 -17.31 -21.51 1.37
CA ILE A 38 -18.70 -21.81 1.03
C ILE A 38 -19.54 -21.42 2.26
N GLY A 39 -20.32 -20.33 2.18
CA GLY A 39 -21.15 -19.87 3.29
C GLY A 39 -21.70 -18.45 3.12
N GLU A 40 -22.34 -17.94 4.18
CA GLU A 40 -22.73 -16.53 4.25
C GLU A 40 -21.49 -15.64 4.40
N HIS A 41 -21.32 -14.74 3.43
CA HIS A 41 -20.24 -13.75 3.44
C HIS A 41 -20.60 -12.60 4.38
N GLU A 42 -19.64 -12.10 5.16
CA GLU A 42 -19.85 -10.86 5.92
C GLU A 42 -20.04 -9.69 4.94
N VAL A 43 -21.25 -9.12 4.91
CA VAL A 43 -21.57 -7.99 4.03
C VAL A 43 -21.43 -6.68 4.80
N VAL A 44 -20.56 -5.80 4.30
CA VAL A 44 -20.46 -4.42 4.77
C VAL A 44 -21.77 -3.69 4.45
N ARG A 45 -22.40 -3.11 5.47
CA ARG A 45 -23.68 -2.41 5.31
C ARG A 45 -23.49 -1.07 4.61
N ARG A 46 -24.52 -0.62 3.90
CA ARG A 46 -24.51 0.67 3.19
C ARG A 46 -24.21 1.86 4.10
N GLU A 47 -24.60 1.78 5.37
CA GLU A 47 -24.37 2.83 6.36
C GLU A 47 -22.88 3.02 6.66
N GLU A 48 -22.12 1.92 6.78
CA GLU A 48 -20.66 1.96 6.97
C GLU A 48 -19.95 2.52 5.73
N ILE A 49 -20.43 2.15 4.54
CA ILE A 49 -19.91 2.68 3.27
C ILE A 49 -20.14 4.19 3.20
N ALA A 50 -21.38 4.64 3.48
CA ALA A 50 -21.74 6.05 3.44
C ALA A 50 -20.90 6.86 4.43
N LYS A 51 -20.71 6.36 5.66
CA LYS A 51 -19.85 6.98 6.67
C LYS A 51 -18.40 7.08 6.21
N GLY A 52 -17.85 6.01 5.62
CA GLY A 52 -16.49 6.02 5.09
C GLY A 52 -16.29 7.06 3.99
N VAL A 53 -17.28 7.20 3.09
CA VAL A 53 -17.28 8.21 2.03
C VAL A 53 -17.40 9.62 2.61
N GLU A 54 -18.28 9.84 3.58
CA GLU A 54 -18.48 11.13 4.23
C GLU A 54 -17.20 11.62 4.93
N ILE A 55 -16.52 10.77 5.68
CA ILE A 55 -15.24 11.10 6.33
C ILE A 55 -14.18 11.45 5.28
N LEU A 56 -14.03 10.62 4.25
CA LEU A 56 -12.98 10.82 3.23
C LEU A 56 -13.22 12.06 2.35
N MET A 57 -14.47 12.34 2.00
CA MET A 57 -14.85 13.46 1.12
C MET A 57 -15.21 14.73 1.90
N GLY A 58 -15.29 14.64 3.22
CA GLY A 58 -15.60 15.76 4.09
C GLY A 58 -14.60 16.91 4.02
N SER A 59 -15.03 18.05 4.54
CA SER A 59 -14.17 19.23 4.72
C SER A 59 -13.67 19.39 6.15
N GLY A 60 -13.81 18.34 6.98
CA GLY A 60 -13.27 18.30 8.34
C GLY A 60 -11.74 18.21 8.37
N GLU A 61 -11.16 18.54 9.52
CA GLU A 61 -9.72 18.54 9.75
C GLU A 61 -9.06 17.20 9.38
N GLU A 62 -9.59 16.09 9.90
CA GLU A 62 -9.10 14.73 9.62
C GLU A 62 -9.02 14.44 8.10
N SER A 63 -10.05 14.84 7.35
CA SER A 63 -10.12 14.64 5.91
C SER A 63 -9.07 15.45 5.14
N MET A 64 -8.83 16.69 5.58
CA MET A 64 -7.80 17.55 5.00
C MET A 64 -6.40 17.05 5.33
N GLU A 65 -6.14 16.63 6.57
CA GLU A 65 -4.87 16.05 6.99
C GLU A 65 -4.53 14.78 6.20
N MET A 66 -5.51 13.90 5.99
CA MET A 66 -5.35 12.72 5.13
C MET A 66 -4.90 13.10 3.72
N ARG A 67 -5.54 14.10 3.09
CA ARG A 67 -5.19 14.55 1.74
C ARG A 67 -3.79 15.18 1.68
N ILE A 68 -3.41 15.97 2.69
CA ILE A 68 -2.09 16.58 2.78
C ILE A 68 -1.01 15.51 2.92
N THR A 69 -1.21 14.54 3.81
CA THR A 69 -0.26 13.45 4.04
C THR A 69 -0.14 12.57 2.80
N ALA A 70 -1.26 12.22 2.15
CA ALA A 70 -1.25 11.47 0.90
C ALA A 70 -0.49 12.20 -0.21
N LYS A 71 -0.65 13.53 -0.33
CA LYS A 71 0.12 14.33 -1.29
C LYS A 71 1.63 14.30 -1.00
N LYS A 72 2.02 14.49 0.27
CA LYS A 72 3.44 14.42 0.68
C LYS A 72 4.06 13.06 0.36
N LEU A 73 3.33 11.97 0.63
CA LEU A 73 3.76 10.62 0.29
C LEU A 73 3.89 10.43 -1.22
N GLY A 74 2.92 10.93 -2.01
CA GLY A 74 2.99 10.89 -3.46
C GLY A 74 4.19 11.64 -4.03
N ASP A 75 4.51 12.81 -3.48
CA ASP A 75 5.70 13.58 -3.90
C ASP A 75 7.00 12.88 -3.49
N ALA A 76 7.04 12.23 -2.31
CA ALA A 76 8.19 11.44 -1.87
C ALA A 76 8.41 10.20 -2.76
N ALA A 77 7.34 9.48 -3.09
CA ALA A 77 7.40 8.31 -3.98
C ALA A 77 7.89 8.69 -5.39
N LYS A 78 7.48 9.86 -5.92
CA LYS A 78 8.02 10.36 -7.18
C LYS A 78 9.52 10.65 -7.09
N ARG A 79 9.98 11.30 -6.02
CA ARG A 79 11.41 11.60 -5.84
C ARG A 79 12.25 10.32 -5.69
N SER A 80 11.75 9.29 -5.03
CA SER A 80 12.52 8.07 -4.79
C SER A 80 12.84 7.27 -6.06
N ILE A 81 12.02 7.41 -7.12
CA ILE A 81 12.19 6.70 -8.40
C ILE A 81 12.92 7.52 -9.47
N MET A 82 13.12 8.81 -9.26
CA MET A 82 13.89 9.66 -10.18
C MET A 82 15.37 9.29 -10.14
N GLU A 83 16.12 9.68 -11.18
CA GLU A 83 17.57 9.49 -11.22
C GLU A 83 18.24 10.08 -9.97
N GLY A 84 19.08 9.28 -9.31
CA GLY A 84 19.70 9.64 -8.04
C GLY A 84 18.80 9.45 -6.80
N GLY A 85 17.54 9.06 -6.96
CA GLY A 85 16.62 8.73 -5.87
C GLY A 85 16.89 7.37 -5.22
N ASP A 86 16.37 7.16 -4.01
CA ASP A 86 16.70 5.98 -3.20
C ASP A 86 16.31 4.65 -3.88
N SER A 87 15.08 4.55 -4.40
CA SER A 87 14.61 3.33 -5.08
C SER A 87 15.34 3.10 -6.40
N TYR A 88 15.67 4.18 -7.12
CA TYR A 88 16.47 4.13 -8.34
C TYR A 88 17.87 3.58 -8.05
N ASN A 89 18.57 4.17 -7.06
CA ASN A 89 19.93 3.76 -6.70
C ASN A 89 19.96 2.31 -6.19
N ASN A 90 18.97 1.90 -5.39
CA ASN A 90 18.87 0.52 -4.92
C ASN A 90 18.70 -0.48 -6.07
N LEU A 91 17.94 -0.12 -7.12
CA LEU A 91 17.79 -0.96 -8.31
C LEU A 91 19.10 -1.04 -9.11
N ILE A 92 19.80 0.09 -9.29
CA ILE A 92 21.11 0.10 -9.96
C ILE A 92 22.10 -0.78 -9.20
N GLN A 93 22.16 -0.66 -7.87
CA GLN A 93 23.00 -1.48 -7.02
C GLN A 93 22.71 -2.97 -7.20
N LEU A 94 21.44 -3.37 -7.17
CA LEU A 94 21.03 -4.75 -7.42
C LEU A 94 21.51 -5.26 -8.79
N ILE A 95 21.37 -4.44 -9.84
CA ILE A 95 21.82 -4.79 -11.19
C ILE A 95 23.35 -5.00 -11.21
N ASP A 96 24.11 -4.13 -10.57
CA ASP A 96 25.57 -4.23 -10.54
C ASP A 96 26.03 -5.45 -9.74
N GLU A 97 25.39 -5.76 -8.61
CA GLU A 97 25.63 -7.00 -7.86
C GLU A 97 25.37 -8.24 -8.73
N LEU A 98 24.27 -8.26 -9.50
CA LEU A 98 23.96 -9.37 -10.41
C LEU A 98 25.01 -9.51 -11.53
N LYS A 99 25.53 -8.41 -12.08
CA LYS A 99 26.61 -8.43 -13.07
C LYS A 99 27.90 -9.01 -12.46
N SER A 100 28.27 -8.57 -11.26
CA SER A 100 29.44 -9.08 -10.56
C SER A 100 29.34 -10.58 -10.28
N VAL A 101 28.18 -11.06 -9.83
CA VAL A 101 27.93 -12.50 -9.63
C VAL A 101 28.05 -13.28 -10.94
N LYS A 102 27.56 -12.73 -12.06
CA LYS A 102 27.69 -13.36 -13.37
C LYS A 102 29.15 -13.50 -13.79
N ILE A 103 29.94 -12.44 -13.68
CA ILE A 103 31.37 -12.43 -14.07
C ILE A 103 32.14 -13.44 -13.22
N ALA A 104 31.93 -13.44 -11.90
CA ALA A 104 32.59 -14.39 -11.00
C ALA A 104 32.34 -15.85 -11.42
N ARG A 105 31.08 -16.20 -11.76
CA ARG A 105 30.71 -17.55 -12.22
C ARG A 105 31.32 -17.92 -13.58
N GLU A 106 31.61 -16.97 -14.45
CA GLU A 106 32.26 -17.23 -15.74
C GLU A 106 33.77 -17.45 -15.56
N LEU A 107 34.40 -16.77 -14.59
CA LEU A 107 35.80 -16.99 -14.23
C LEU A 107 36.02 -18.33 -13.54
N GLU A 108 35.08 -18.81 -12.72
CA GLU A 108 35.14 -20.15 -12.09
C GLU A 108 35.01 -21.32 -13.07
N LYS A 109 34.56 -21.06 -14.31
CA LYS A 109 34.35 -22.08 -15.35
C LYS A 109 35.54 -22.24 -16.31
N ASN A 110 36.51 -21.34 -16.26
CA ASN A 110 37.75 -21.37 -17.06
C ASN A 110 38.93 -21.86 -16.21
#